data_AF-A0A0C2BLF0-F1
#
_entry.id   AF-A0A0C2BLF0-F1
#
_cell.length_a   1.000
_cell.length_b   1.000
_cell.length_c   1.000
_cell.angle_alpha   90.00
_cell.angle_beta   90.00
_cell.angle_gamma   90.00
#
_symmetry.space_group_name_H-M   'P 1'
#
loop_
_entity.id
_entity.type
_entity.pdbx_description
1 polymer ?
#
loop_
_entity_poly.entity_id
_entity_poly.type
_entity_poly.pdbx_seq_one_letter_code
_entity_poly.pdbx_strand_id
1 'polypeptide(L)'
;MPPHLFAVSDEAYRNMLINHENQSMLITGESGAGKTENTKKVIAYFAAVGASQQEQFGKKEETTTKKVTLEDQIVQTNPVLEAFDLLEKSRVIRQAPGERCYHIFYQVFSGHLPNLLKVRA
;
A
#
# COMPACT_ATOMS: atom_id res chain seq x y z
N MET A 1 -9.36 -3.78 25.12
CA MET A 1 -10.00 -3.68 23.80
C MET A 1 -9.99 -5.08 23.17
N PRO A 2 -11.04 -5.53 22.46
CA PRO A 2 -11.02 -6.83 21.78
C PRO A 2 -9.90 -6.89 20.74
N PRO A 3 -9.34 -8.09 20.44
CA PRO A 3 -8.21 -8.24 19.53
C PRO A 3 -8.58 -7.73 18.14
N HIS A 4 -7.85 -6.71 17.69
CA HIS A 4 -8.08 -6.03 16.42
C HIS A 4 -6.73 -5.72 15.76
N LEU A 5 -6.68 -5.71 14.43
CA LEU A 5 -5.46 -5.42 13.64
C LEU A 5 -4.76 -4.12 14.08
N PHE A 6 -5.55 -3.05 14.27
CA PHE A 6 -5.07 -1.78 14.83
C PHE A 6 -4.52 -1.90 16.25
N ALA A 7 -5.06 -2.77 17.11
CA ALA A 7 -4.55 -2.95 18.47
C ALA A 7 -3.16 -3.59 18.47
N VAL A 8 -2.94 -4.60 17.61
CA VAL A 8 -1.61 -5.22 17.43
C VAL A 8 -0.61 -4.22 16.83
N SER A 9 -1.08 -3.39 15.88
CA SER A 9 -0.24 -2.34 15.26
C SER A 9 0.15 -1.27 16.29
N ASP A 10 -0.77 -0.87 17.16
CA ASP A 10 -0.54 0.11 18.24
C ASP A 10 0.41 -0.44 19.31
N GLU A 11 0.25 -1.71 19.68
CA GLU A 11 1.15 -2.40 20.62
C GLU A 11 2.57 -2.49 20.06
N ALA A 12 2.72 -2.90 18.79
CA ALA A 12 4.02 -2.92 18.12
C ALA A 12 4.64 -1.50 18.08
N TYR A 13 3.83 -0.48 17.77
CA TYR A 13 4.30 0.91 17.76
C TYR A 13 4.82 1.37 19.12
N ARG A 14 4.07 1.11 20.20
CA ARG A 14 4.48 1.46 21.57
C ARG A 14 5.73 0.70 22.00
N ASN A 15 5.79 -0.60 21.71
CA ASN A 15 6.97 -1.42 22.03
C ASN A 15 8.22 -0.93 21.29
N MET A 16 8.07 -0.49 20.04
CA MET A 16 9.16 0.14 19.28
C MET A 16 9.69 1.40 19.98
N LEU A 17 8.80 2.26 20.48
CA LEU A 17 9.19 3.51 21.17
C LEU A 17 9.79 3.27 22.56
N ILE A 18 9.25 2.30 23.30
CA ILE A 18 9.68 2.01 24.68
C ILE A 18 11.00 1.24 24.68
N ASN A 19 11.10 0.18 23.87
CA ASN A 19 12.24 -0.72 23.86
C ASN A 19 13.35 -0.24 22.90
N HIS A 20 13.07 0.76 22.05
CA HIS A 20 13.98 1.24 21.00
C HIS A 20 14.47 0.12 20.06
N GLU A 21 13.63 -0.89 19.84
CA GLU A 21 13.92 -2.03 18.97
C GLU A 21 12.98 -2.07 17.76
N ASN A 22 13.53 -2.42 16.61
CA ASN A 22 12.78 -2.58 15.37
C ASN A 22 11.75 -3.71 15.53
N GLN A 23 10.51 -3.45 15.10
CA GLN A 23 9.42 -4.43 15.17
C GLN A 23 9.15 -5.03 13.80
N SER A 24 8.67 -6.28 13.80
CA SER A 24 8.20 -6.96 12.58
C SER A 24 6.82 -7.55 12.84
N MET A 25 5.95 -7.48 11.83
CA MET A 25 4.61 -8.06 11.91
C MET A 25 4.40 -9.02 10.75
N LEU A 26 4.15 -10.29 11.09
CA LEU A 26 3.92 -11.35 10.11
C LEU A 26 2.43 -11.61 9.96
N ILE A 27 1.89 -11.38 8.76
CA ILE A 27 0.49 -11.64 8.43
C ILE A 27 0.40 -12.96 7.65
N THR A 28 -0.10 -14.00 8.29
CA THR A 28 -0.26 -15.35 7.72
C THR A 28 -1.73 -15.67 7.41
N GLY A 29 -1.95 -16.70 6.60
CA GLY A 29 -3.30 -17.14 6.20
C GLY A 29 -3.31 -17.80 4.82
N GLU A 30 -4.41 -18.46 4.47
CA GLU A 30 -4.61 -19.08 3.16
C GLU A 30 -4.84 -18.05 2.04
N SER A 31 -4.86 -18.48 0.78
CA SER A 31 -5.21 -17.61 -0.35
C SER A 31 -6.65 -17.09 -0.16
N GLY A 32 -6.87 -15.79 -0.34
CA GLY A 32 -8.19 -15.17 -0.12
C GLY A 32 -8.52 -14.82 1.34
N ALA A 33 -7.66 -15.14 2.33
CA ALA A 33 -7.90 -14.81 3.74
C ALA A 33 -7.82 -13.30 4.09
N GLY A 34 -7.64 -12.43 3.09
CA GLY A 34 -7.57 -10.98 3.30
C GLY A 34 -6.22 -10.45 3.80
N LYS A 35 -5.13 -11.22 3.66
CA LYS A 35 -3.76 -10.79 4.07
C LYS A 35 -3.38 -9.43 3.49
N THR A 36 -3.52 -9.27 2.17
CA THR A 36 -3.18 -8.03 1.46
C THR A 36 -4.00 -6.84 1.96
N GLU A 37 -5.31 -7.02 2.15
CA GLU A 37 -6.20 -5.98 2.69
C GLU A 37 -5.83 -5.58 4.11
N ASN A 38 -5.45 -6.55 4.95
CA ASN A 38 -4.97 -6.26 6.29
C ASN A 38 -3.63 -5.51 6.27
N THR A 39 -2.68 -5.90 5.40
CA THR A 39 -1.42 -5.18 5.23
C THR A 39 -1.64 -3.71 4.85
N LYS A 40 -2.59 -3.42 3.94
CA LYS A 40 -2.94 -2.04 3.57
C LYS A 40 -3.42 -1.23 4.77
N LYS A 41 -4.31 -1.80 5.58
CA LYS A 41 -4.87 -1.13 6.78
C LYS A 41 -3.80 -0.84 7.83
N VAL A 42 -2.85 -1.76 8.00
CA VAL A 42 -1.69 -1.56 8.88
C VAL A 42 -0.84 -0.39 8.40
N ILE A 43 -0.48 -0.37 7.11
CA ILE A 43 0.34 0.70 6.53
C ILE A 43 -0.37 2.05 6.68
N ALA A 44 -1.68 2.10 6.40
CA ALA A 44 -2.49 3.30 6.56
C ALA A 44 -2.55 3.77 8.04
N TYR A 45 -2.61 2.85 9.00
CA TYR A 45 -2.57 3.19 10.42
C TYR A 45 -1.25 3.84 10.81
N PHE A 46 -0.11 3.24 10.42
CA PHE A 46 1.21 3.81 10.72
C PHE A 46 1.43 5.16 10.03
N ALA A 47 0.95 5.33 8.80
CA ALA A 47 0.99 6.61 8.10
C ALA A 47 0.22 7.69 8.87
N ALA A 48 -0.99 7.40 9.36
CA ALA A 48 -1.80 8.34 10.13
C ALA A 48 -1.16 8.70 11.49
N VAL A 49 -0.66 7.70 12.22
CA VAL A 49 -0.01 7.92 13.52
C VAL A 49 1.31 8.70 13.35
N GLY A 50 2.11 8.37 12.34
CA GLY A 50 3.35 9.09 12.00
C GLY A 50 3.11 10.54 11.61
N ALA A 51 2.10 10.83 10.79
CA ALA A 51 1.71 12.19 10.42
C ALA A 51 1.32 13.03 11.66
N SER A 52 0.55 12.44 12.59
CA SER A 52 0.09 13.14 13.79
C SER A 52 1.23 13.56 14.74
N GLN A 53 2.35 12.83 14.75
CA GLN A 53 3.53 13.22 15.53
C GLN A 53 4.32 14.35 14.87
N GLN A 54 4.36 14.41 13.53
CA GLN A 54 5.00 15.51 12.83
C GLN A 54 4.26 16.84 13.04
N GLU A 55 2.92 16.83 13.10
CA GLU A 55 2.15 18.06 13.37
C GLU A 55 2.35 18.63 14.78
N GLN A 56 2.74 17.79 15.76
CA GLN A 56 3.04 18.24 17.13
C GLN A 56 4.46 18.84 17.28
N PHE A 57 5.39 18.51 16.38
CA PHE A 57 6.79 18.98 16.44
C PHE A 57 7.21 19.92 15.29
N GLY A 58 6.39 20.05 14.23
CA GLY A 58 6.68 20.87 13.04
C GLY A 58 5.83 22.14 12.97
N LYS A 59 6.50 23.30 12.82
CA LYS A 59 5.86 24.58 12.51
C LYS A 59 4.97 24.45 11.27
N LYS A 60 3.71 24.89 11.39
CA LYS A 60 2.80 25.10 10.24
C LYS A 60 3.41 26.14 9.30
N GLU A 61 4.01 25.69 8.20
CA GLU A 61 4.21 26.54 7.02
C GLU A 61 3.01 26.33 6.09
N GLU A 62 2.14 27.34 6.05
CA GLU A 62 1.10 27.49 5.03
C GLU A 62 1.78 27.74 3.68
N THR A 63 1.87 26.70 2.85
CA THR A 63 2.10 26.89 1.41
C THR A 63 1.00 26.20 0.61
N THR A 64 0.33 27.01 -0.20
CA THR A 64 -0.90 26.79 -0.97
C THR A 64 -0.74 25.84 -2.16
N THR A 65 0.21 24.92 -2.10
CA THR A 65 0.40 23.86 -3.09
C THR A 65 0.26 22.54 -2.35
N LYS A 66 -0.67 21.67 -2.79
CA LYS A 66 -0.83 20.29 -2.29
C LYS A 66 0.48 19.53 -2.48
N LYS A 67 1.44 19.72 -1.57
CA LYS A 67 2.64 18.91 -1.49
C LYS A 67 2.19 17.60 -0.87
N VAL A 68 2.05 16.58 -1.72
CA VAL A 68 1.68 15.23 -1.28
C VAL A 68 2.62 14.85 -0.14
N THR A 69 2.05 14.53 1.02
CA THR A 69 2.83 14.17 2.21
C THR A 69 3.53 12.83 1.98
N LEU A 70 4.62 12.54 2.69
CA LEU A 70 5.34 11.26 2.52
C LEU A 70 4.41 10.08 2.86
N GLU A 71 3.51 10.31 3.81
CA GLU A 71 2.47 9.39 4.26
C GLU A 71 1.45 9.11 3.14
N ASP A 72 1.00 10.15 2.44
CA ASP A 72 0.13 10.00 1.26
C ASP A 72 0.84 9.24 0.13
N GLN A 73 2.14 9.48 -0.09
CA GLN A 73 2.93 8.75 -1.08
C GLN A 73 3.05 7.26 -0.75
N ILE A 74 3.23 6.91 0.53
CA ILE A 74 3.30 5.52 0.99
C ILE A 74 1.98 4.80 0.73
N VAL A 75 0.84 5.44 1.04
CA VAL A 75 -0.48 4.85 0.80
C VAL A 75 -0.80 4.74 -0.70
N GLN A 76 -0.43 5.74 -1.50
CA GLN A 76 -0.60 5.74 -2.96
C GLN A 76 0.26 4.70 -3.70
N THR A 77 1.26 4.13 -3.03
CA THR A 77 2.09 3.08 -3.61
C THR A 77 1.33 1.74 -3.69
N ASN A 78 0.31 1.52 -2.85
CA ASN A 78 -0.45 0.25 -2.81
C ASN A 78 -1.14 -0.10 -4.15
N PRO A 79 -1.91 0.79 -4.80
CA PRO A 79 -2.48 0.53 -6.12
C PRO A 79 -1.44 0.19 -7.20
N VAL A 80 -0.26 0.80 -7.14
CA VAL A 80 0.83 0.53 -8.09
C VAL A 80 1.39 -0.88 -7.86
N LEU A 81 1.64 -1.26 -6.59
CA LEU A 81 2.13 -2.59 -6.24
C LEU A 81 1.11 -3.69 -6.58
N GLU A 82 -0.19 -3.41 -6.46
CA GLU A 82 -1.26 -4.33 -6.88
C GLU A 82 -1.41 -4.41 -8.41
N ALA A 83 -1.26 -3.30 -9.13
CA ALA A 83 -1.30 -3.31 -10.60
C ALA A 83 -0.13 -4.12 -11.19
N PHE A 84 1.02 -4.10 -10.50
CA PHE A 84 2.22 -4.87 -10.81
C PHE A 84 2.30 -6.24 -10.11
N ASP A 85 1.23 -6.63 -9.39
CA ASP A 85 1.11 -7.76 -8.45
C ASP A 85 2.31 -8.73 -8.49
N LEU A 86 3.12 -8.73 -7.43
CA LEU A 86 4.14 -9.74 -7.07
C LEU A 86 4.61 -10.64 -8.23
N LEU A 87 5.46 -10.10 -9.12
CA LEU A 87 6.15 -10.74 -10.26
C LEU A 87 6.28 -12.29 -10.23
N GLU A 88 5.17 -13.01 -10.41
CA GLU A 88 5.19 -14.35 -10.97
C GLU A 88 5.49 -14.18 -12.45
N LYS A 89 6.78 -14.23 -12.80
CA LYS A 89 7.25 -14.10 -14.19
C LYS A 89 6.52 -15.06 -15.15
N SER A 90 6.02 -16.19 -14.64
CA SER A 90 5.23 -17.18 -15.39
C SER A 90 3.90 -16.62 -15.93
N ARG A 91 3.17 -15.83 -15.14
CA ARG A 91 1.84 -15.28 -15.52
C ARG A 91 1.91 -14.24 -16.63
N VAL A 92 3.09 -13.67 -16.89
CA VAL A 92 3.33 -12.72 -18.00
C VAL A 92 3.18 -13.39 -19.36
N ILE A 93 3.57 -14.66 -19.48
CA ILE A 93 3.70 -15.34 -20.78
C ILE A 93 2.56 -16.37 -20.99
N ARG A 94 2.07 -17.00 -19.92
CA ARG A 94 0.98 -17.99 -20.00
C ARG A 94 0.07 -17.89 -18.77
N GLN A 95 -1.24 -18.01 -19.01
CA GLN A 95 -2.27 -18.04 -17.96
C GLN A 95 -2.89 -19.43 -17.91
N ALA A 96 -3.18 -19.94 -16.71
CA ALA A 96 -3.93 -21.18 -16.58
C ALA A 96 -5.41 -20.96 -16.98
N PRO A 97 -6.13 -22.01 -17.41
CA PRO A 97 -7.54 -21.90 -17.76
C PRO A 97 -8.36 -21.33 -16.59
N GLY A 98 -9.06 -20.22 -16.83
CA GLY A 98 -9.89 -19.53 -15.82
C GLY A 98 -9.16 -18.44 -15.03
N GLU A 99 -7.86 -18.23 -15.24
CA GLU A 99 -7.10 -17.17 -14.57
C GLU A 99 -6.98 -15.92 -15.44
N ARG A 100 -6.94 -14.75 -14.79
CA ARG A 100 -6.71 -13.46 -15.44
C ARG A 100 -5.23 -13.09 -15.40
N CYS A 101 -4.80 -12.32 -16.40
CA CYS A 101 -3.47 -11.74 -16.46
C CYS A 101 -3.36 -10.51 -15.51
N TYR A 102 -2.17 -9.91 -15.38
CA TYR A 102 -1.97 -8.73 -14.54
C TYR A 102 -2.91 -7.58 -14.90
N HIS A 103 -3.41 -6.87 -13.89
CA HIS A 103 -4.40 -5.79 -14.07
C HIS A 103 -3.89 -4.64 -14.92
N ILE A 104 -2.57 -4.40 -14.94
CA ILE A 104 -1.95 -3.38 -15.78
C ILE A 104 -2.25 -3.57 -17.28
N PHE A 105 -2.34 -4.81 -17.77
CA PHE A 105 -2.66 -5.05 -19.18
C PHE A 105 -4.07 -4.58 -19.53
N TYR A 106 -5.06 -4.92 -18.71
CA TYR A 106 -6.44 -4.48 -18.92
C TYR A 106 -6.59 -2.96 -18.75
N GLN A 107 -5.87 -2.36 -17.80
CA GLN A 107 -5.87 -0.92 -17.59
C GLN A 107 -5.30 -0.17 -18.79
N VAL A 108 -4.20 -0.64 -19.39
CA VAL A 108 -3.60 -0.04 -20.59
C VAL A 108 -4.53 -0.16 -21.81
N PHE A 109 -5.20 -1.29 -22.00
CA PHE A 109 -6.11 -1.51 -23.13
C PHE A 109 -7.53 -0.93 -22.92
N SER A 110 -7.86 -0.44 -21.72
CA SER A 110 -9.18 0.14 -21.42
C SER A 110 -9.48 1.44 -22.20
N GLY A 111 -8.47 2.05 -22.82
CA GLY A 111 -8.62 3.32 -23.55
C GLY A 111 -8.81 4.54 -22.64
N HIS A 112 -8.74 4.38 -21.31
CA HIS A 112 -8.88 5.48 -20.36
C HIS A 112 -7.77 6.54 -20.49
N LEU A 113 -6.58 6.15 -20.94
CA LEU A 113 -5.47 7.04 -21.26
C LEU A 113 -5.24 7.06 -22.78
N PRO A 114 -5.83 8.02 -23.51
CA PRO A 114 -5.87 8.01 -24.98
C PRO A 114 -4.50 8.17 -25.64
N ASN A 115 -3.47 8.58 -24.90
CA ASN A 115 -2.11 8.77 -25.42
C ASN A 115 -1.21 7.53 -25.25
N LEU A 116 -1.61 6.55 -24.44
CA LEU A 116 -0.81 5.35 -24.16
C LEU A 116 -0.81 4.35 -25.32
N LEU A 117 -1.87 4.33 -26.12
CA LEU A 117 -2.01 3.44 -27.29
C LEU A 117 -1.55 4.08 -28.60
N LYS A 118 -1.23 5.39 -28.62
CA LYS A 118 -0.84 6.14 -29.83
C LYS A 118 0.62 5.94 -30.26
N VAL A 119 1.44 5.25 -29.46
CA VAL A 119 2.88 5.04 -29.73
C VAL A 119 3.13 3.92 -30.76
N ARG A 120 2.07 3.27 -31.29
CA ARG A 120 2.15 2.35 -32.42
C ARG A 120 1.20 2.79 -33.54
N ALA A 121 1.67 3.73 -34.35
CA ALA A 121 1.27 3.92 -35.73
C ALA A 121 2.51 4.30 -36.54
#